data_AF-A0A178ML12-F1
#
_entry.id   AF-A0A178ML12-F1
#
_cell.length_a   1.000
_cell.length_b   1.000
_cell.length_c   1.000
_cell.angle_alpha   90.00
_cell.angle_beta   90.00
_cell.angle_gamma   90.00
#
_symmetry.space_group_name_H-M   'P 1'
#
loop_
_entity.id
_entity.type
_entity.pdbx_description
1 polymer ?
#
loop_
_entity_poly.entity_id
_entity_poly.type
_entity_poly.pdbx_seq_one_letter_code
_entity_poly.pdbx_strand_id
1 'polypeptide(L)' 'MTHMIPELRELGEHLEAEAEGRPFDRRRAHVLAHRIAERHPDIRKTMNLLVERLGEERV' A
#
# COMPACT_ATOMS: atom_id res chain seq x y z
N MET A 1 4.46 -18.95 -13.38
CA MET A 1 4.24 -18.65 -11.95
C MET A 1 4.29 -17.14 -11.82
N THR A 2 3.17 -16.49 -11.50
CA THR A 2 3.12 -15.03 -11.39
C THR A 2 3.95 -14.64 -10.16
N HIS A 3 5.17 -14.15 -10.37
CA HIS A 3 5.99 -13.60 -9.30
C HIS A 3 5.28 -12.37 -8.76
N MET A 4 4.56 -12.54 -7.66
CA MET A 4 3.99 -11.42 -6.92
C MET A 4 5.14 -10.48 -6.53
N ILE A 5 5.00 -9.21 -6.92
CA ILE A 5 6.00 -8.17 -6.64
C ILE A 5 6.18 -8.10 -5.11
N PRO A 6 7.40 -8.19 -4.57
CA PRO A 6 7.64 -8.20 -3.12
C PRO A 6 6.95 -7.03 -2.39
N GLU A 7 6.94 -5.86 -3.01
CA GLU A 7 6.28 -4.67 -2.48
C GLU A 7 4.76 -4.81 -2.39
N LEU A 8 4.11 -5.53 -3.33
CA LEU A 8 2.67 -5.79 -3.25
C LEU A 8 2.32 -6.75 -2.11
N ARG A 9 3.18 -7.75 -1.85
CA ARG A 9 3.01 -8.66 -0.72
C ARG A 9 3.14 -7.90 0.60
N GLU A 10 4.20 -7.12 0.74
CA GLU A 10 4.45 -6.31 1.95
C GLU A 10 3.32 -5.30 2.18
N LEU A 11 2.83 -4.66 1.12
CA LEU A 11 1.65 -3.78 1.21
C LEU A 11 0.42 -4.54 1.68
N GLY A 12 0.17 -5.75 1.15
CA GLY A 12 -0.93 -6.61 1.58
C GLY A 12 -0.87 -6.93 3.07
N GLU A 13 0.29 -7.32 3.57
CA GLU A 13 0.51 -7.62 5.00
C GLU A 13 0.20 -6.41 5.90
N HIS A 14 0.57 -5.20 5.47
CA HIS A 14 0.23 -3.98 6.19
C HIS A 14 -1.28 -3.67 6.19
N LEU A 15 -1.97 -3.89 5.07
CA LEU A 15 -3.41 -3.66 4.95
C LEU A 15 -4.22 -4.68 5.75
N GLU A 16 -3.77 -5.94 5.79
CA GLU A 16 -4.36 -6.99 6.64
C GLU A 16 -4.20 -6.65 8.12
N ALA A 17 -3.00 -6.20 8.54
CA ALA A 17 -2.77 -5.76 9.91
C ALA A 17 -3.69 -4.59 10.30
N GLU A 18 -3.87 -3.60 9.42
CA GLU A 18 -4.83 -2.50 9.62
C GLU A 18 -6.27 -3.01 9.78
N ALA A 19 -6.72 -3.90 8.89
CA ALA A 19 -8.08 -4.45 8.92
C ALA A 19 -8.36 -5.29 10.18
N GLU A 20 -7.34 -5.94 10.74
CA GLU A 20 -7.42 -6.73 11.96
C GLU A 20 -7.21 -5.90 13.25
N GLY A 21 -6.98 -4.59 13.13
CA GLY A 21 -6.68 -3.72 14.28
C GLY A 21 -5.33 -4.02 14.94
N ARG A 22 -4.43 -4.70 14.22
CA ARG A 22 -3.05 -4.95 14.67
C ARG A 22 -2.20 -3.69 14.45
N PRO A 23 -1.09 -3.54 15.20
CA PRO A 23 -0.11 -2.51 14.90
C PRO A 23 0.35 -2.63 13.45
N PHE A 24 0.19 -1.56 12.68
CA PHE A 24 0.65 -1.49 11.29
C PHE A 24 1.38 -0.16 11.06
N ASP A 25 2.42 -0.19 10.23
CA ASP A 25 3.16 1.01 9.86
C ASP A 25 2.48 1.67 8.65
N ARG A 26 1.59 2.62 8.94
CA ARG A 26 0.89 3.38 7.90
C ARG A 26 1.83 4.13 6.96
N ARG A 27 2.92 4.69 7.49
CA ARG A 27 3.89 5.43 6.69
C ARG A 27 4.59 4.49 5.71
N ARG A 28 4.95 3.28 6.17
CA ARG A 28 5.52 2.24 5.31
C ARG A 28 4.54 1.82 4.22
N ALA A 29 3.28 1.55 4.58
CA ALA A 29 2.23 1.22 3.62
C ALA A 29 2.04 2.32 2.56
N HIS A 30 2.07 3.60 2.96
CA HIS A 30 1.98 4.75 2.05
C HIS A 30 3.14 4.76 1.05
N VAL A 31 4.38 4.56 1.53
CA VAL A 31 5.57 4.52 0.66
C VAL A 31 5.51 3.35 -0.32
N LEU A 32 5.05 2.18 0.13
CA LEU A 32 4.88 1.01 -0.74
C LEU A 32 3.84 1.28 -1.82
N ALA A 33 2.67 1.79 -1.45
CA ALA A 33 1.61 2.15 -2.39
C ALA A 33 2.11 3.15 -3.45
N HIS A 34 2.86 4.18 -3.05
CA HIS A 34 3.46 5.14 -3.98
C HIS A 34 4.42 4.48 -4.96
N ARG A 35 5.36 3.65 -4.46
CA ARG A 35 6.35 2.95 -5.31
C ARG A 35 5.69 1.99 -6.30
N ILE A 36 4.63 1.31 -5.88
CA ILE A 36 3.87 0.39 -6.74
C ILE A 36 3.14 1.20 -7.82
N ALA A 37 2.53 2.33 -7.47
CA ALA A 37 1.88 3.22 -8.44
C ALA A 37 2.85 3.71 -9.53
N GLU A 38 4.08 4.05 -9.15
CA GLU A 38 5.12 4.50 -10.08
C GLU A 38 5.58 3.40 -11.05
N ARG A 39 5.70 2.17 -10.56
CA ARG A 39 6.24 1.03 -11.33
C ARG A 39 5.17 0.27 -12.13
N HIS A 40 3.93 0.27 -11.67
CA HIS A 40 2.84 -0.55 -12.22
C HIS A 40 1.71 0.35 -12.73
N PRO A 41 1.81 0.82 -13.98
CA PRO A 41 0.86 1.77 -14.57
C PRO A 41 -0.58 1.24 -14.62
N ASP A 42 -0.74 -0.08 -14.69
CA ASP A 42 -1.98 -0.85 -14.77
C ASP A 42 -2.80 -0.78 -13.47
N ILE A 43 -2.14 -0.74 -12.32
CA ILE A 43 -2.79 -0.63 -10.99
C ILE A 43 -2.59 0.74 -10.34
N ARG A 44 -1.93 1.68 -11.04
CA ARG A 44 -1.62 3.03 -10.55
C ARG A 44 -2.83 3.74 -9.94
N LYS A 45 -3.99 3.67 -10.60
CA LYS A 45 -5.22 4.30 -10.10
C LYS A 45 -5.61 3.76 -8.73
N THR A 46 -5.61 2.44 -8.57
CA THR A 46 -5.92 1.79 -7.28
C THR A 46 -4.89 2.13 -6.22
N MET A 47 -3.62 2.13 -6.57
CA MET A 47 -2.55 2.48 -5.63
C MET A 47 -2.60 3.95 -5.20
N ASN A 48 -2.97 4.87 -6.10
CA ASN A 48 -3.13 6.29 -5.75
C ASN A 48 -4.26 6.50 -4.72
N LEU A 49 -5.37 5.77 -4.84
CA LEU A 49 -6.43 5.81 -3.81
C LEU A 49 -5.92 5.36 -2.44
N LEU A 50 -5.06 4.33 -2.41
CA LEU A 50 -4.41 3.89 -1.17
C LEU A 50 -3.44 4.95 -0.65
N VAL A 51 -2.65 5.58 -1.51
CA VAL A 51 -1.75 6.69 -1.14
C VAL A 51 -2.53 7.83 -0.50
N GLU A 52 -3.63 8.27 -1.13
CA GLU A 52 -4.50 9.32 -0.61
C GLU A 52 -5.06 8.93 0.76
N ARG A 53 -5.71 7.76 0.86
CA ARG A 53 -6.27 7.25 2.12
C ARG A 53 -5.20 7.20 3.22
N LEU A 54 -4.01 6.69 2.91
CA LEU A 54 -2.91 6.55 3.87
C LEU A 54 -2.28 7.91 4.24
N GLY A 55 -2.35 8.91 3.36
CA GLY A 55 -1.83 10.26 3.58
C GLY A 55 -2.80 11.23 4.27
N GLU A 56 -4.09 10.91 4.33
CA GLU A 56 -5.13 11.75 4.94
C GLU A 56 -5.15 11.76 6.49
N GLU A 57 -4.17 11.14 7.17
CA GLU A 57 -3.92 11.43 8.59
C GLU A 57 -3.22 12.80 8.74
N ARG A 58 -3.96 13.88 8.44
CA ARG A 58 -3.65 15.24 8.88
C ARG A 58 -4.79 15.75 9.77
N VAL A 59 -4.45 15.80 11.07
CA VAL A 59 -5.12 16.49 12.20
C VAL A 59 -6.29 15.74 12.84
#